data_AF-A0A1C4CVD3-F1
#
_entry.id   AF-A0A1C4CVD3-F1
#
_cell.length_a   1.000
_cell.length_b   1.000
_cell.length_c   1.000
_cell.angle_alpha   90.00
_cell.angle_beta   90.00
_cell.angle_gamma   90.00
#
_symmetry.space_group_name_H-M   'P 1'
#
loop_
_entity.id
_entity.type
_entity.pdbx_description
1 polymer ?
#
loop_
_entity_poly.entity_id
_entity_poly.type
_entity_poly.pdbx_seq_one_letter_code
_entity_poly.pdbx_strand_id
1 'polypeptide(L)'
;MRLKFIKEENMFRIFFILVILLFSFSIKANLNDNWVVSKVYISDTVYTKKVSYDDPIYLNRIFQWKENVIKTNIYSGDQIETCLSYNINKFVVNFDDILNRKMAKNNNEILTTKSFDINIKQSINQIDIFCPNINRTWTLFEKNANEYLIINTYDSILEIKRIKHQNIEPSFSCSIARKSSEKLICQNIYLSGLDRSIHDIYYNIKKYYDYNNDQKDFEEIYNNQRKFIQKRELCKDENCLMDIMYQHARELHEYMPLVTPY
;
A
#
# COMPACT_ATOMS: atom_id res chain seq x y z
N MET A 1 -45.48 59.64 55.74
CA MET A 1 -44.31 58.84 55.33
C MET A 1 -44.81 57.82 54.30
N ARG A 2 -44.36 57.94 53.04
CA ARG A 2 -45.00 57.32 51.86
C ARG A 2 -44.65 55.82 51.73
N LEU A 3 -45.68 55.00 51.57
CA LEU A 3 -45.60 53.69 50.92
C LEU A 3 -45.35 53.87 49.41
N LYS A 4 -44.44 53.09 48.83
CA LYS A 4 -44.25 52.98 47.37
C LYS A 4 -44.00 51.52 46.97
N PHE A 5 -44.53 51.22 45.78
CA PHE A 5 -44.77 49.94 45.13
C PHE A 5 -43.52 49.26 44.53
N ILE A 6 -43.56 47.92 44.51
CA ILE A 6 -43.29 46.94 43.41
C ILE A 6 -42.06 47.16 42.50
N LYS A 7 -41.19 46.14 42.40
CA LYS A 7 -40.88 45.46 41.12
C LYS A 7 -40.18 44.11 41.30
N GLU A 8 -40.84 43.05 40.84
CA GLU A 8 -40.24 41.79 40.42
C GLU A 8 -39.30 42.04 39.23
N GLU A 9 -38.15 41.36 39.18
CA GLU A 9 -37.52 40.86 37.94
C GLU A 9 -36.21 40.11 38.27
N ASN A 10 -35.96 39.05 37.48
CA ASN A 10 -34.73 38.26 37.32
C ASN A 10 -34.60 37.01 38.21
N MET A 11 -35.31 35.93 37.87
CA MET A 11 -34.97 34.94 36.82
C MET A 11 -33.66 34.18 37.05
N PHE A 12 -33.83 32.86 37.29
CA PHE A 12 -33.05 31.77 36.70
C PHE A 12 -31.52 31.90 36.74
N ARG A 13 -30.92 31.40 37.82
CA ARG A 13 -29.57 30.81 37.75
C ARG A 13 -29.71 29.29 37.69
N ILE A 14 -30.12 28.78 36.52
CA ILE A 14 -29.88 27.38 36.18
C ILE A 14 -28.42 27.28 35.76
N PHE A 15 -27.64 26.59 36.59
CA PHE A 15 -26.31 26.10 36.25
C PHE A 15 -26.48 25.09 35.10
N PHE A 16 -26.33 25.54 33.85
CA PHE A 16 -26.11 24.63 32.73
C PHE A 16 -24.68 24.10 32.85
N ILE A 17 -24.53 22.96 33.53
CA ILE A 17 -23.35 22.11 33.35
C ILE A 17 -23.47 21.55 31.93
N LEU A 18 -22.87 22.25 30.98
CA LEU A 18 -22.65 21.75 29.63
C LEU A 18 -21.61 20.63 29.74
N VAL A 19 -22.07 19.43 30.11
CA VAL A 19 -21.29 18.21 29.85
C VAL A 19 -21.24 18.12 28.33
N ILE A 20 -20.17 18.65 27.74
CA ILE A 20 -19.76 18.32 26.39
C ILE A 20 -19.45 16.82 26.45
N LEU A 21 -20.49 16.01 26.24
CA LEU A 21 -20.32 14.66 25.75
C LEU A 21 -19.58 14.83 24.42
N LEU A 22 -18.25 14.70 24.50
CA LEU A 22 -17.42 14.36 23.37
C LEU A 22 -17.94 13.02 22.88
N PHE A 23 -19.02 13.05 22.11
CA PHE A 23 -19.32 11.98 21.18
C PHE A 23 -18.13 11.94 20.25
N SER A 24 -17.20 11.03 20.55
CA SER A 24 -16.29 10.49 19.57
C SER A 24 -17.20 9.89 18.49
N PHE A 25 -17.55 10.72 17.51
CA PHE A 25 -18.06 10.25 16.24
C PHE A 25 -16.97 9.33 15.70
N SER A 26 -17.13 8.03 15.93
CA SER A 26 -16.38 7.02 15.22
C SER A 26 -16.87 7.09 13.79
N ILE A 27 -16.25 7.97 13.00
CA ILE A 27 -16.43 8.01 11.56
C ILE A 27 -15.87 6.67 11.08
N LYS A 28 -16.76 5.69 10.91
CA LYS A 28 -16.40 4.41 10.28
C LYS A 28 -15.90 4.75 8.88
N ALA A 29 -14.60 4.61 8.65
CA ALA A 29 -14.05 4.70 7.32
C ALA A 29 -14.65 3.56 6.49
N ASN A 30 -15.42 3.87 5.44
CA ASN A 30 -15.99 2.86 4.56
C ASN A 30 -14.92 2.38 3.58
N LEU A 31 -14.15 1.40 4.05
CA LEU A 31 -12.98 0.85 3.36
C LEU A 31 -13.23 -0.53 2.75
N ASN A 32 -14.47 -1.03 2.85
CA ASN A 32 -14.93 -2.37 2.46
C ASN A 32 -14.89 -2.60 0.94
N ASP A 33 -13.68 -2.60 0.38
CA ASP A 33 -13.35 -2.77 -1.01
C ASP A 33 -11.96 -3.40 -1.14
N ASN A 34 -11.60 -3.81 -2.35
CA ASN A 34 -10.23 -4.18 -2.66
C ASN A 34 -9.45 -2.92 -3.06
N TRP A 35 -8.19 -2.85 -2.65
CA TRP A 35 -7.29 -1.77 -2.99
C TRP A 35 -6.03 -2.37 -3.60
N VAL A 36 -5.51 -1.74 -4.65
CA VAL A 36 -4.31 -2.20 -5.35
C VAL A 36 -3.26 -1.09 -5.36
N VAL A 37 -2.00 -1.42 -5.11
CA VAL A 37 -0.89 -0.49 -5.28
C VAL A 37 -0.83 -0.10 -6.76
N SER A 38 -1.11 1.18 -7.01
CA SER A 38 -1.14 1.77 -8.34
C SER A 38 0.05 2.67 -8.62
N LYS A 39 0.72 3.19 -7.58
CA LYS A 39 1.96 3.95 -7.70
C LYS A 39 2.91 3.69 -6.55
N VAL A 40 4.20 3.80 -6.83
CA VAL A 40 5.27 3.76 -5.84
C VAL A 40 6.06 5.06 -5.96
N TYR A 41 5.99 5.88 -4.92
CA TYR A 41 6.75 7.10 -4.84
C TYR A 41 8.02 6.87 -4.03
N ILE A 42 9.12 7.38 -4.56
CA ILE A 42 10.40 7.51 -3.88
C ILE A 42 10.75 9.00 -3.82
N SER A 43 11.59 9.39 -2.86
CA SER A 43 12.16 10.73 -2.83
C SER A 43 13.61 10.64 -3.26
N ASP A 44 14.06 11.58 -4.09
CA ASP A 44 15.47 11.73 -4.46
C ASP A 44 16.38 11.95 -3.24
N THR A 45 15.81 12.44 -2.14
CA THR A 45 16.54 12.66 -0.90
C THR A 45 16.60 11.42 -0.02
N VAL A 46 15.75 10.40 -0.25
CA VAL A 46 15.73 9.15 0.50
C VAL A 46 16.69 8.16 -0.16
N TYR A 47 17.69 7.68 0.58
CA TYR A 47 18.71 6.78 0.03
C TYR A 47 18.22 5.33 0.07
N THR A 48 17.23 4.99 -0.74
CA THR A 48 16.72 3.62 -0.81
C THR A 48 17.26 2.96 -2.07
N LYS A 49 18.47 2.40 -1.92
CA LYS A 49 19.22 1.70 -2.97
C LYS A 49 18.52 0.49 -3.59
N LYS A 50 17.26 0.20 -3.27
CA LYS A 50 16.57 -1.00 -3.76
C LYS A 50 15.15 -0.74 -4.25
N VAL A 51 14.64 0.49 -4.19
CA VAL A 51 13.27 0.78 -4.65
C VAL A 51 13.32 1.88 -5.68
N SER A 52 12.61 1.66 -6.79
CA SER A 52 12.47 2.61 -7.89
C SER A 52 11.09 3.27 -7.89
N TYR A 53 10.94 4.36 -8.66
CA TYR A 53 9.61 4.90 -8.95
C TYR A 53 8.78 3.85 -9.68
N ASP A 54 7.53 3.66 -9.24
CA ASP A 54 6.65 2.58 -9.73
C ASP A 54 7.31 1.19 -9.69
N ASP A 55 8.05 0.91 -8.62
CA ASP A 55 8.75 -0.36 -8.46
C ASP A 55 7.80 -1.57 -8.58
N PRO A 56 8.04 -2.48 -9.55
CA PRO A 56 7.09 -3.56 -9.78
C PRO A 56 7.05 -4.60 -8.65
N ILE A 57 7.99 -4.59 -7.69
CA ILE A 57 7.91 -5.43 -6.49
C ILE A 57 6.69 -5.08 -5.63
N TYR A 58 6.28 -3.80 -5.63
CA TYR A 58 5.14 -3.28 -4.89
C TYR A 58 3.89 -3.09 -5.75
N LEU A 59 4.04 -2.78 -7.05
CA LEU A 59 2.88 -2.63 -7.93
C LEU A 59 2.01 -3.90 -7.94
N ASN A 60 0.70 -3.71 -8.08
CA ASN A 60 -0.28 -4.79 -8.13
C ASN A 60 -0.41 -5.61 -6.83
N ARG A 61 0.25 -5.18 -5.72
CA ARG A 61 -0.04 -5.73 -4.39
C ARG A 61 -1.37 -5.21 -3.88
N ILE A 62 -2.06 -6.04 -3.11
CA ILE A 62 -3.48 -5.92 -2.82
C ILE A 62 -3.68 -5.80 -1.32
N PHE A 63 -4.51 -4.85 -0.95
CA PHE A 63 -5.11 -4.75 0.37
C PHE A 63 -6.61 -5.03 0.22
N GLN A 64 -7.02 -6.27 0.52
CA GLN A 64 -8.43 -6.65 0.53
C GLN A 64 -9.02 -6.32 1.87
N TRP A 65 -10.01 -5.45 1.88
CA TRP A 65 -10.76 -5.12 3.09
C TRP A 65 -12.17 -5.68 2.98
N LYS A 66 -12.51 -6.57 3.91
CA LYS A 66 -13.87 -7.06 4.13
C LYS A 66 -14.29 -6.76 5.56
N GLU A 67 -15.61 -6.72 5.80
CA GLU A 67 -16.22 -6.33 7.07
C GLU A 67 -15.52 -6.90 8.31
N ASN A 68 -15.12 -8.17 8.29
CA ASN A 68 -14.43 -8.83 9.41
C ASN A 68 -13.06 -9.43 9.05
N VAL A 69 -12.55 -9.20 7.85
CA VAL A 69 -11.29 -9.79 7.41
C VAL A 69 -10.52 -8.80 6.56
N ILE A 70 -9.26 -8.55 6.91
CA ILE A 70 -8.32 -7.87 6.03
C ILE A 70 -7.30 -8.89 5.54
N LYS A 71 -7.05 -8.91 4.23
CA LYS A 71 -5.97 -9.70 3.64
C LYS A 71 -5.05 -8.80 2.85
N THR A 72 -3.75 -8.87 3.09
CA THR A 72 -2.79 -8.06 2.35
C THR A 72 -1.52 -8.81 2.04
N ASN A 73 -0.91 -8.46 0.92
CA ASN A 73 0.41 -8.91 0.54
C ASN A 73 1.36 -7.74 0.25
N ILE A 74 1.02 -6.55 0.77
CA ILE A 74 1.82 -5.33 0.63
C ILE A 74 3.01 -5.34 1.60
N TYR A 75 2.82 -5.83 2.83
CA TYR A 75 3.79 -5.73 3.92
C TYR A 75 4.55 -7.02 4.22
N SER A 76 3.98 -8.16 3.82
CA SER A 76 4.52 -9.49 4.04
C SER A 76 5.18 -9.99 2.76
N GLY A 77 6.43 -10.45 2.87
CA GLY A 77 7.21 -10.98 1.75
C GLY A 77 6.49 -12.08 0.99
N ASP A 78 6.53 -13.32 1.49
CA ASP A 78 6.05 -14.52 0.79
C ASP A 78 4.66 -15.01 1.24
N GLN A 79 4.02 -14.33 2.19
CA GLN A 79 2.74 -14.76 2.76
C GLN A 79 1.66 -13.69 2.64
N ILE A 80 0.41 -14.11 2.50
CA ILE A 80 -0.74 -13.22 2.61
C ILE A 80 -1.06 -13.03 4.10
N GLU A 81 -0.79 -11.84 4.62
CA GLU A 81 -1.21 -11.45 5.98
C GLU A 81 -2.73 -11.46 6.06
N THR A 82 -3.28 -12.18 7.05
CA THR A 82 -4.71 -12.24 7.31
C THR A 82 -5.03 -11.73 8.70
N CYS A 83 -5.86 -10.69 8.76
CA CYS A 83 -6.40 -10.12 9.98
C CYS A 83 -7.85 -10.54 10.14
N LEU A 84 -8.18 -11.29 11.19
CA LEU A 84 -9.53 -11.84 11.42
C LEU A 84 -10.42 -10.92 12.27
N SER A 85 -9.83 -9.86 12.83
CA SER A 85 -10.52 -8.83 13.62
C SER A 85 -9.64 -7.60 13.66
N TYR A 86 -10.21 -6.40 13.61
CA TYR A 86 -9.41 -5.18 13.64
C TYR A 86 -10.14 -4.03 14.33
N ASN A 87 -9.37 -3.09 14.88
CA ASN A 87 -9.85 -1.83 15.43
C ASN A 87 -9.35 -0.69 14.54
N ILE A 88 -10.24 0.24 14.20
CA ILE A 88 -9.89 1.42 13.40
C ILE A 88 -9.88 2.65 14.30
N ASN A 89 -8.78 3.41 14.26
CA ASN A 89 -8.72 4.78 14.74
C ASN A 89 -8.53 5.72 13.55
N LYS A 90 -9.28 6.84 13.54
CA LYS A 90 -9.18 7.86 12.49
C LYS A 90 -8.99 9.23 13.11
N PHE A 91 -7.98 9.96 12.67
CA PHE A 91 -7.67 11.30 13.15
C PHE A 91 -6.96 12.13 12.08
N VAL A 92 -6.95 13.45 12.23
CA VAL A 92 -6.30 14.36 11.29
C VAL A 92 -4.85 14.58 11.70
N VAL A 93 -3.94 14.51 10.72
CA VAL A 93 -2.51 14.81 10.90
C VAL A 93 -2.02 15.75 9.81
N ASN A 94 -0.85 16.36 10.03
CA ASN A 94 -0.09 16.97 8.95
C ASN A 94 0.82 15.91 8.32
N PHE A 95 0.66 15.65 7.03
CA PHE A 95 1.43 14.61 6.33
C PHE A 95 2.92 14.94 6.25
N ASP A 96 3.29 16.22 6.09
CA ASP A 96 4.70 16.62 6.06
C ASP A 96 5.37 16.28 7.41
N ASP A 97 4.67 16.41 8.55
CA ASP A 97 5.18 16.00 9.86
C ASP A 97 5.41 14.48 9.93
N ILE A 98 4.55 13.68 9.28
CA ILE A 98 4.74 12.22 9.19
C ILE A 98 5.99 11.90 8.38
N LEU A 99 6.18 12.54 7.22
CA LEU A 99 7.35 12.34 6.36
C LEU A 99 8.64 12.66 7.12
N ASN A 100 8.69 13.82 7.77
CA ASN A 100 9.87 14.24 8.53
C ASN A 100 10.14 13.32 9.72
N ARG A 101 9.12 12.81 10.40
CA ARG A 101 9.31 11.91 11.56
C ARG A 101 9.71 10.49 11.16
N LYS A 102 9.26 10.00 10.00
CA LYS A 102 9.38 8.58 9.61
C LYS A 102 10.42 8.32 8.52
N MET A 103 10.71 9.30 7.68
CA MET A 103 11.52 9.10 6.48
C MET A 103 12.72 10.06 6.36
N ALA A 104 12.73 11.19 7.09
CA ALA A 104 13.91 12.06 7.08
C ALA A 104 15.08 11.38 7.79
N LYS A 105 16.27 11.47 7.19
CA LYS A 105 17.48 10.83 7.72
C LYS A 105 18.03 11.53 8.94
N ASN A 106 17.84 12.85 9.01
CA ASN A 106 18.37 13.69 10.07
C ASN A 106 17.56 14.99 10.16
N ASN A 107 17.82 15.76 11.20
CA ASN A 107 17.08 16.99 11.50
C ASN A 107 17.29 18.13 10.48
N ASN A 108 18.25 18.01 9.57
CA ASN A 108 18.52 19.02 8.53
C ASN A 108 17.79 18.74 7.22
N GLU A 109 17.29 17.51 7.04
CA GLU A 109 16.47 17.14 5.89
C GLU A 109 15.01 17.50 6.16
N ILE A 110 14.41 18.25 5.25
CA ILE A 110 12.99 18.62 5.31
C ILE A 110 12.28 17.94 4.14
N LEU A 111 11.50 16.91 4.46
CA LEU A 111 10.65 16.22 3.51
C LEU A 111 9.29 16.89 3.44
N THR A 112 8.79 17.05 2.22
CA THR A 112 7.42 17.47 1.97
C THR A 112 6.79 16.55 0.93
N THR A 113 5.48 16.63 0.77
CA THR A 113 4.77 15.99 -0.34
C THR A 113 5.41 16.24 -1.73
N LYS A 114 6.01 17.42 -1.95
CA LYS A 114 6.74 17.75 -3.18
C LYS A 114 8.03 16.95 -3.36
N SER A 115 8.69 16.54 -2.27
CA SER A 115 9.90 15.69 -2.34
C SER A 115 9.65 14.33 -2.99
N PHE A 116 8.37 13.92 -3.09
CA PHE A 116 7.92 12.66 -3.67
C PHE A 116 7.00 12.87 -4.89
N ASP A 117 6.83 14.11 -5.37
CA ASP A 117 5.84 14.47 -6.40
C ASP A 117 4.40 14.01 -6.11
N ILE A 118 4.01 14.03 -4.83
CA ILE A 118 2.68 13.64 -4.38
C ILE A 118 1.79 14.87 -4.27
N ASN A 119 0.68 14.87 -5.01
CA ASN A 119 -0.36 15.90 -4.86
C ASN A 119 -1.40 15.48 -3.80
N ILE A 120 -1.21 15.93 -2.55
CA ILE A 120 -2.19 15.80 -1.46
C ILE A 120 -2.25 17.06 -0.59
N LYS A 121 -3.33 17.19 0.18
CA LYS A 121 -3.44 18.22 1.22
C LYS A 121 -2.48 17.90 2.37
N GLN A 122 -1.88 18.95 2.94
CA GLN A 122 -1.02 18.81 4.13
C GLN A 122 -1.80 18.22 5.31
N SER A 123 -2.98 18.76 5.62
CA SER A 123 -3.88 18.13 6.60
C SER A 123 -4.65 16.98 5.96
N ILE A 124 -4.39 15.77 6.43
CA ILE A 124 -4.93 14.51 5.89
C ILE A 124 -5.47 13.63 7.02
N ASN A 125 -6.48 12.82 6.73
CA ASN A 125 -6.93 11.82 7.68
C ASN A 125 -5.96 10.64 7.69
N GLN A 126 -5.37 10.34 8.85
CA GLN A 126 -4.70 9.10 9.14
C GLN A 126 -5.72 8.07 9.63
N ILE A 127 -5.57 6.83 9.16
CA ILE A 127 -6.36 5.66 9.55
C ILE A 127 -5.39 4.62 10.09
N ASP A 128 -5.44 4.38 11.40
CA ASP A 128 -4.68 3.31 12.03
C ASP A 128 -5.58 2.08 12.21
N ILE A 129 -5.10 0.94 11.73
CA ILE A 129 -5.80 -0.34 11.76
C ILE A 129 -5.00 -1.28 12.63
N PHE A 130 -5.44 -1.48 13.85
CA PHE A 130 -4.82 -2.44 14.74
C PHE A 130 -5.43 -3.82 14.53
N CYS A 131 -4.57 -4.80 14.22
CA CYS A 131 -4.91 -6.19 14.03
C CYS A 131 -4.39 -7.04 15.21
N PRO A 132 -5.25 -7.44 16.16
CA PRO A 132 -4.83 -8.14 17.36
C PRO A 132 -4.21 -9.51 17.08
N ASN A 133 -4.74 -10.27 16.11
CA ASN A 133 -4.32 -11.66 15.88
C ASN A 133 -2.90 -11.79 15.33
N ILE A 134 -2.35 -10.74 14.71
CA ILE A 134 -0.93 -10.68 14.29
C ILE A 134 -0.16 -9.55 15.00
N ASN A 135 -0.76 -8.95 16.03
CA ASN A 135 -0.20 -7.82 16.80
C ASN A 135 0.44 -6.73 15.91
N ARG A 136 -0.29 -6.27 14.90
CA ARG A 136 0.22 -5.32 13.90
C ARG A 136 -0.70 -4.12 13.76
N THR A 137 -0.13 -2.94 13.57
CA THR A 137 -0.87 -1.74 13.15
C THR A 137 -0.49 -1.39 11.71
N TRP A 138 -1.48 -1.28 10.84
CA TRP A 138 -1.30 -0.68 9.52
C TRP A 138 -1.76 0.78 9.57
N THR A 139 -0.95 1.68 9.00
CA THR A 139 -1.26 3.12 8.97
C THR A 139 -1.48 3.56 7.53
N LEU A 140 -2.68 4.04 7.23
CA LEU A 140 -3.09 4.54 5.91
C LEU A 140 -3.44 6.03 5.99
N PHE A 141 -3.39 6.74 4.85
CA PHE A 141 -3.78 8.14 4.75
C PHE A 141 -4.76 8.38 3.60
N GLU A 142 -5.82 9.15 3.84
CA GLU A 142 -6.86 9.41 2.82
C GLU A 142 -6.46 10.52 1.84
N LYS A 143 -5.81 10.16 0.73
CA LYS A 143 -5.56 11.11 -0.38
C LYS A 143 -6.88 11.56 -1.02
N ASN A 144 -7.73 10.60 -1.33
CA ASN A 144 -9.12 10.79 -1.73
C ASN A 144 -9.92 9.63 -1.14
N ALA A 145 -10.72 9.88 -0.09
CA ALA A 145 -11.32 8.86 0.77
C ALA A 145 -12.05 7.71 0.03
N ASN A 146 -12.58 7.98 -1.17
CA ASN A 146 -13.33 7.00 -1.96
C ASN A 146 -12.56 6.40 -3.13
N GLU A 147 -11.31 6.82 -3.38
CA GLU A 147 -10.58 6.43 -4.58
C GLU A 147 -9.11 6.07 -4.32
N TYR A 148 -8.40 6.87 -3.51
CA TYR A 148 -6.97 6.70 -3.28
C TYR A 148 -6.63 6.81 -1.80
N LEU A 149 -5.86 5.83 -1.31
CA LEU A 149 -5.19 5.91 -0.02
C LEU A 149 -3.69 5.89 -0.24
N ILE A 150 -2.98 6.36 0.77
CA ILE A 150 -1.52 6.32 0.82
C ILE A 150 -1.08 5.42 1.96
N ILE A 151 -0.05 4.62 1.72
CA ILE A 151 0.70 3.87 2.72
C ILE A 151 2.09 4.46 2.79
N ASN A 152 2.54 4.80 3.99
CA ASN A 152 3.94 5.08 4.23
C ASN A 152 4.64 3.77 4.61
N THR A 153 5.60 3.31 3.80
CA THR A 153 6.44 2.16 4.13
C THR A 153 7.74 2.65 4.78
N TYR A 154 8.76 1.80 4.87
CA TYR A 154 10.07 2.23 5.38
C TYR A 154 10.86 3.02 4.32
N ASP A 155 10.73 2.66 3.05
CA ASP A 155 11.61 3.10 1.97
C ASP A 155 10.89 3.82 0.82
N SER A 156 9.57 3.85 0.86
CA SER A 156 8.72 4.33 -0.22
C SER A 156 7.36 4.78 0.31
N ILE A 157 6.61 5.48 -0.54
CA ILE A 157 5.20 5.80 -0.29
C ILE A 157 4.39 5.11 -1.37
N LEU A 158 3.45 4.26 -0.97
CA LEU A 158 2.58 3.55 -1.91
C LEU A 158 1.26 4.28 -2.02
N GLU A 159 0.80 4.55 -3.23
CA GLU A 159 -0.59 4.89 -3.47
C GLU A 159 -1.36 3.63 -3.82
N ILE A 160 -2.43 3.38 -3.06
CA ILE A 160 -3.36 2.30 -3.36
C ILE A 160 -4.66 2.89 -3.90
N LYS A 161 -5.10 2.35 -5.03
CA LYS A 161 -6.35 2.72 -5.71
C LYS A 161 -7.44 1.72 -5.38
N ARG A 162 -8.64 2.21 -5.10
CA ARG A 162 -9.84 1.38 -4.92
C ARG A 162 -10.20 0.68 -6.22
N ILE A 163 -10.41 -0.63 -6.18
CA ILE A 163 -10.87 -1.44 -7.31
C ILE A 163 -12.21 -2.11 -6.98
N LYS A 164 -13.23 -1.79 -7.77
CA LYS A 164 -14.59 -2.34 -7.62
C LYS A 164 -14.74 -3.75 -8.23
N HIS A 165 -13.83 -4.12 -9.13
CA HIS A 165 -13.80 -5.42 -9.79
C HIS A 165 -12.41 -6.06 -9.65
N GLN A 166 -12.38 -7.40 -9.62
CA GLN A 166 -11.16 -8.20 -9.53
C GLN A 166 -10.41 -8.24 -10.87
N ASN A 167 -9.85 -7.12 -11.33
CA ASN A 167 -9.13 -7.09 -12.61
C ASN A 167 -7.68 -6.67 -12.42
N ILE A 168 -6.93 -7.47 -11.66
CA ILE A 168 -5.48 -7.53 -11.86
C ILE A 168 -5.27 -8.71 -12.80
N GLU A 169 -4.94 -8.39 -14.04
CA GLU A 169 -4.63 -9.41 -15.04
C GLU A 169 -3.15 -9.82 -14.93
N PRO A 170 -2.79 -11.08 -15.22
CA PRO A 170 -1.40 -11.48 -15.33
C PRO A 170 -0.73 -10.86 -16.56
N SER A 171 0.56 -11.10 -16.76
CA SER A 171 1.32 -10.60 -17.92
C SER A 171 0.91 -11.24 -19.26
N PHE A 172 0.07 -12.27 -19.23
CA PHE A 172 -0.45 -12.98 -20.40
C PHE A 172 -1.99 -12.98 -20.42
N SER A 173 -2.59 -13.26 -21.58
CA SER A 173 -4.05 -13.35 -21.68
C SER A 173 -4.57 -14.66 -21.08
N CYS A 174 -5.50 -14.54 -20.14
CA CYS A 174 -6.15 -15.71 -19.54
C CYS A 174 -6.98 -16.55 -20.52
N SER A 175 -7.38 -15.98 -21.65
CA SER A 175 -8.10 -16.71 -22.71
C SER A 175 -7.25 -17.79 -23.39
N ILE A 176 -5.93 -17.67 -23.35
CA ILE A 176 -5.00 -18.61 -23.98
C ILE A 176 -4.25 -19.49 -22.96
N ALA A 177 -4.60 -19.42 -21.68
CA ALA A 177 -3.98 -20.20 -20.62
C ALA A 177 -4.21 -21.70 -20.83
N ARG A 178 -3.13 -22.46 -21.07
CA ARG A 178 -3.19 -23.91 -21.34
C ARG A 178 -2.75 -24.72 -20.14
N LYS A 179 -1.73 -24.25 -19.43
CA LYS A 179 -1.12 -24.95 -18.30
C LYS A 179 -1.99 -24.79 -17.04
N SER A 180 -1.93 -25.77 -16.14
CA SER A 180 -2.62 -25.69 -14.83
C SER A 180 -2.17 -24.47 -14.05
N SER A 181 -0.85 -24.20 -14.01
CA SER A 181 -0.28 -23.03 -13.33
C SER A 181 -0.80 -21.71 -13.90
N GLU A 182 -0.92 -21.59 -15.23
CA GLU A 182 -1.46 -20.38 -15.88
C GLU A 182 -2.92 -20.16 -15.53
N LYS A 183 -3.72 -21.24 -15.49
CA LYS A 183 -5.13 -21.16 -15.08
C LYS A 183 -5.26 -20.72 -13.63
N LEU A 184 -4.44 -21.26 -12.73
CA LEU A 184 -4.41 -20.84 -11.32
C LEU A 184 -4.01 -19.37 -11.18
N ILE A 185 -2.99 -18.93 -11.91
CA ILE A 185 -2.59 -17.52 -11.95
C ILE A 185 -3.77 -16.63 -12.36
N CYS A 186 -4.50 -17.00 -13.40
CA CYS A 186 -5.67 -16.28 -13.90
C CYS A 186 -6.88 -16.27 -12.95
N GLN A 187 -6.99 -17.26 -12.06
CA GLN A 187 -8.12 -17.38 -11.13
C GLN A 187 -7.87 -16.69 -9.79
N ASN A 188 -6.61 -16.41 -9.47
CA ASN A 188 -6.21 -15.80 -8.21
C ASN A 188 -5.57 -14.42 -8.44
N ILE A 189 -6.21 -13.37 -7.91
CA ILE A 189 -5.76 -11.98 -8.09
C ILE A 189 -4.35 -11.72 -7.54
N TYR A 190 -3.94 -12.41 -6.48
CA TYR A 190 -2.61 -12.26 -5.90
C TYR A 190 -1.58 -12.86 -6.86
N LEU A 191 -1.82 -14.07 -7.35
CA LEU A 191 -0.94 -14.70 -8.34
C LEU A 191 -0.86 -13.90 -9.64
N SER A 192 -1.98 -13.34 -10.12
CA SER A 192 -1.98 -12.45 -11.29
C SER A 192 -1.11 -11.21 -11.06
N GLY A 193 -1.23 -10.57 -9.88
CA GLY A 193 -0.38 -9.44 -9.51
C GLY A 193 1.10 -9.79 -9.42
N LEU A 194 1.44 -10.97 -8.89
CA LEU A 194 2.83 -11.45 -8.87
C LEU A 194 3.36 -11.75 -10.27
N ASP A 195 2.57 -12.39 -11.13
CA ASP A 195 3.00 -12.70 -12.50
C ASP A 195 3.35 -11.42 -13.26
N ARG A 196 2.52 -10.37 -13.10
CA ARG A 196 2.81 -9.04 -13.66
C ARG A 196 4.07 -8.42 -13.07
N SER A 197 4.25 -8.44 -11.74
CA SER A 197 5.49 -7.98 -11.10
C SER A 197 6.74 -8.67 -11.66
N ILE A 198 6.71 -10.01 -11.76
CA ILE A 198 7.84 -10.81 -12.27
C ILE A 198 8.15 -10.41 -13.72
N HIS A 199 7.11 -10.27 -14.55
CA HIS A 199 7.26 -9.83 -15.93
C HIS A 199 7.90 -8.44 -16.02
N ASP A 200 7.38 -7.46 -15.28
CA ASP A 200 7.83 -6.07 -15.33
C ASP A 200 9.28 -5.95 -14.82
N ILE A 201 9.65 -6.63 -13.72
CA ILE A 201 11.03 -6.68 -13.21
C ILE A 201 11.96 -7.26 -14.28
N TYR A 202 11.62 -8.44 -14.82
CA TYR A 202 12.43 -9.11 -15.83
C TYR A 202 12.59 -8.25 -17.10
N TYR A 203 11.50 -7.62 -17.55
CA TYR A 203 11.50 -6.74 -18.71
C TYR A 203 12.41 -5.52 -18.49
N ASN A 204 12.33 -4.88 -17.32
CA ASN A 204 13.16 -3.74 -16.98
C ASN A 204 14.66 -4.10 -16.92
N ILE A 205 15.00 -5.24 -16.32
CA ILE A 205 16.37 -5.77 -16.33
C ILE A 205 16.83 -6.00 -17.77
N LYS A 206 16.05 -6.75 -18.57
CA LYS A 206 16.40 -7.03 -19.97
C LYS A 206 16.64 -5.74 -20.75
N LYS A 207 15.75 -4.75 -20.63
CA LYS A 207 15.87 -3.45 -21.28
C LYS A 207 17.17 -2.73 -20.92
N TYR A 208 17.59 -2.80 -19.66
CA TYR A 208 18.86 -2.21 -19.21
C TYR A 208 20.07 -2.88 -19.85
N TYR A 209 20.13 -4.22 -19.86
CA TYR A 209 21.23 -4.95 -20.49
C TYR A 209 21.24 -4.79 -22.01
N ASP A 210 20.06 -4.74 -22.65
CA ASP A 210 19.91 -4.42 -24.08
C ASP A 210 20.50 -3.04 -24.40
N TYR A 211 20.22 -2.03 -23.56
CA TYR A 211 20.70 -0.65 -23.74
C TYR A 211 22.23 -0.52 -23.57
N ASN A 212 22.81 -1.23 -22.61
CA ASN A 212 24.25 -1.18 -22.33
C ASN A 212 25.09 -2.14 -23.20
N ASN A 213 24.43 -2.97 -24.04
CA ASN A 213 25.08 -3.99 -24.87
C ASN A 213 25.82 -5.09 -24.07
N ASP A 214 25.32 -5.40 -22.88
CA ASP A 214 25.93 -6.31 -21.90
C ASP A 214 25.25 -7.70 -21.90
N GLN A 215 24.94 -8.25 -23.08
CA GLN A 215 24.15 -9.49 -23.20
C GLN A 215 24.75 -10.71 -22.50
N LYS A 216 26.08 -10.76 -22.37
CA LYS A 216 26.78 -11.84 -21.68
C LYS A 216 26.42 -11.88 -20.20
N ASP A 217 26.25 -10.72 -19.58
CA ASP A 217 25.92 -10.61 -18.15
C ASP A 217 24.42 -10.87 -17.90
N PHE A 218 23.57 -10.67 -18.92
CA PHE A 218 22.16 -11.03 -18.87
C PHE A 218 21.89 -12.55 -18.97
N GLU A 219 22.85 -13.33 -19.46
CA GLU A 219 22.67 -14.77 -19.72
C GLU A 219 22.28 -15.56 -18.46
N GLU A 220 22.85 -15.22 -17.30
CA GLU A 220 22.51 -15.85 -16.02
C GLU A 220 21.03 -15.60 -15.66
N ILE A 221 20.58 -14.35 -15.77
CA ILE A 221 19.22 -13.92 -15.46
C ILE A 221 18.21 -14.59 -16.41
N TYR A 222 18.55 -14.66 -17.70
CA TYR A 222 17.75 -15.37 -18.70
C TYR A 222 17.60 -16.85 -18.35
N ASN A 223 18.70 -17.52 -17.99
CA ASN A 223 18.68 -18.93 -17.62
C ASN A 223 17.89 -19.18 -16.32
N ASN A 224 18.02 -18.30 -15.34
CA ASN A 224 17.24 -18.36 -14.09
C ASN A 224 15.75 -18.17 -14.35
N GLN A 225 15.35 -17.23 -15.22
CA GLN A 225 13.96 -17.05 -15.63
C GLN A 225 13.38 -18.31 -16.29
N ARG A 226 14.14 -18.99 -17.16
CA ARG A 226 13.69 -20.25 -17.79
C ARG A 226 13.49 -21.38 -16.77
N LYS A 227 14.43 -21.53 -15.83
CA LYS A 227 14.32 -22.52 -14.75
C LYS A 227 13.11 -22.24 -13.85
N PHE A 228 12.86 -20.97 -13.54
CA PHE A 228 11.68 -20.55 -12.81
C PHE A 228 10.39 -20.96 -13.52
N ILE A 229 10.27 -20.69 -14.83
CA ILE A 229 9.07 -21.07 -15.60
C ILE A 229 8.84 -22.59 -15.52
N GLN A 230 9.90 -23.41 -15.64
CA GLN A 230 9.81 -24.85 -15.49
C GLN A 230 9.35 -25.27 -14.09
N LYS A 231 9.94 -24.67 -13.03
CA LYS A 231 9.55 -24.92 -11.63
C LYS A 231 8.09 -24.53 -11.40
N ARG A 232 7.63 -23.43 -11.98
CA ARG A 232 6.25 -22.93 -11.92
C ARG A 232 5.24 -23.90 -12.49
N GLU A 233 5.56 -24.56 -13.59
CA GLU A 233 4.68 -25.56 -14.21
C GLU A 233 4.50 -26.82 -13.34
N LEU A 234 5.38 -27.08 -12.36
CA LEU A 234 5.29 -28.23 -11.46
C LEU A 234 4.30 -28.02 -10.30
N CYS A 235 3.91 -26.78 -10.02
CA CYS A 235 2.98 -26.48 -8.93
C CYS A 235 1.56 -26.98 -9.24
N LYS A 236 0.93 -27.57 -8.22
CA LYS A 236 -0.42 -28.14 -8.32
C LYS A 236 -1.50 -27.28 -7.68
N ASP A 237 -1.11 -26.34 -6.82
CA ASP A 237 -2.01 -25.47 -6.07
C ASP A 237 -1.46 -24.04 -5.98
N GLU A 238 -2.30 -23.15 -5.46
CA GLU A 238 -2.00 -21.72 -5.33
C GLU A 238 -0.90 -21.44 -4.31
N ASN A 239 -0.80 -22.22 -3.23
CA ASN A 239 0.21 -22.00 -2.19
C ASN A 239 1.62 -22.26 -2.75
N CYS A 240 1.80 -23.39 -3.45
CA CYS A 240 3.04 -23.69 -4.16
C CYS A 240 3.43 -22.56 -5.12
N LEU A 241 2.46 -22.07 -5.93
CA LEU A 241 2.71 -20.98 -6.86
C LEU A 241 3.09 -19.69 -6.14
N MET A 242 2.40 -19.36 -5.05
CA MET A 242 2.66 -18.16 -4.27
C MET A 242 4.09 -18.14 -3.76
N ASP A 243 4.52 -19.23 -3.12
CA ASP A 243 5.87 -19.37 -2.55
C ASP A 243 6.96 -19.18 -3.60
N ILE A 244 6.87 -19.91 -4.73
CA ILE A 244 7.92 -19.85 -5.76
C ILE A 244 7.90 -18.52 -6.52
N MET A 245 6.73 -17.91 -6.74
CA MET A 245 6.61 -16.66 -7.48
C MET A 245 7.12 -15.50 -6.62
N TYR A 246 6.84 -15.50 -5.31
CA TYR A 246 7.41 -14.51 -4.40
C TYR A 246 8.92 -14.62 -4.29
N GLN A 247 9.43 -15.83 -4.09
CA GLN A 247 10.86 -16.07 -4.04
C GLN A 247 11.53 -15.55 -5.32
N HIS A 248 10.99 -15.92 -6.48
CA HIS A 248 11.55 -15.51 -7.76
C HIS A 248 11.46 -14.01 -8.01
N ALA A 249 10.35 -13.36 -7.63
CA ALA A 249 10.22 -11.90 -7.75
C ALA A 249 11.28 -11.17 -6.92
N ARG A 250 11.56 -11.62 -5.68
CA ARG A 250 12.63 -11.08 -4.84
C ARG A 250 14.01 -11.32 -5.44
N GLU A 251 14.28 -12.55 -5.87
CA GLU A 251 15.56 -12.91 -6.51
C GLU A 251 15.82 -12.07 -7.76
N LEU A 252 14.83 -11.89 -8.63
CA LEU A 252 14.94 -11.00 -9.79
C LEU A 252 15.18 -9.56 -9.40
N HIS A 253 14.48 -9.05 -8.37
CA HIS A 253 14.59 -7.66 -7.95
C HIS A 253 16.00 -7.30 -7.46
N GLU A 254 16.76 -8.25 -6.93
CA GLU A 254 18.19 -8.05 -6.60
C GLU A 254 19.07 -7.74 -7.84
N TYR A 255 18.65 -8.14 -9.04
CA TYR A 255 19.31 -7.79 -10.29
C TYR A 255 18.76 -6.50 -10.92
N MET A 256 17.73 -5.88 -10.34
CA MET A 256 17.15 -4.66 -10.89
C MET A 256 18.18 -3.54 -10.85
N PRO A 257 18.50 -2.91 -11.99
CA PRO A 257 19.49 -1.84 -12.03
C PRO A 257 19.00 -0.67 -11.18
N LEU A 258 19.93 -0.03 -10.48
CA LEU A 258 19.63 1.21 -9.78
C LEU A 258 19.30 2.27 -10.81
N VAL A 259 18.02 2.60 -10.94
CA VAL A 259 17.60 3.74 -11.75
C VAL A 259 17.99 4.98 -10.95
N THR A 260 19.15 5.57 -11.26
CA THR A 260 19.45 6.92 -10.81
C THR A 260 18.49 7.85 -11.56
N PRO A 261 17.64 8.63 -10.87
CA PRO A 261 16.87 9.66 -11.55
C PRO A 261 17.87 10.60 -12.22
N TYR A 262 17.78 10.70 -13.55
CA TYR A 262 18.48 11.70 -14.34
C TYR A 262 17.71 13.01 -14.29
#